data_AF-A0A2H6KGI0-F1
#
_entry.id   AF-A0A2H6KGI0-F1
#
_cell.length_a   1.000
_cell.length_b   1.000
_cell.length_c   1.000
_cell.angle_alpha   90.00
_cell.angle_beta   90.00
_cell.angle_gamma   90.00
#
_symmetry.space_group_name_H-M   'P 1'
#
loop_
_entity.id
_entity.type
_entity.pdbx_description
1 polymer ?
#
loop_
_entity_poly.entity_id
_entity_poly.type
_entity_poly.pdbx_seq_one_letter_code
_entity_poly.pdbx_strand_id
1 'polypeptide(L)'
;MDSSKAVLIDLLRFLPLVEQRLLGNDIDVSDTLQLTHLRQSVEMLESMAAKCESALSAEEASAIRKRISVVRETLDVLALRSSPARSTSQYRDVMLLPGSDTAPEECDIDYARCLNMSNEEFDALIEEWAEDRERPPATVKPKKKGRMSSDVAEEQIRIDLVKLADTMKSKALWYRDLLVKDNEALSKYTAEQEKQLDTVTHAANEAATLAKTARLSLRQSLFMIASLFVAVVFMMMVFIIT
;
A
#
# COMPACT_ATOMS: atom_id res chain seq x y z
N MET A 1 -8.91 -12.23 24.40
CA MET A 1 -9.39 -10.85 24.18
C MET A 1 -9.99 -10.79 22.80
N ASP A 2 -11.25 -10.38 22.67
CA ASP A 2 -11.96 -10.35 21.39
C ASP A 2 -11.33 -9.28 20.49
N SER A 3 -10.67 -9.71 19.42
CA SER A 3 -10.04 -8.84 18.41
C SER A 3 -11.02 -7.77 17.89
N SER A 4 -12.30 -8.11 17.77
CA SER A 4 -13.38 -7.22 17.33
C SER A 4 -13.63 -6.02 18.28
N LYS A 5 -13.40 -6.17 19.59
CA LYS A 5 -13.55 -5.07 20.56
C LYS A 5 -12.40 -4.07 20.49
N ALA A 6 -11.18 -4.54 20.22
CA ALA A 6 -10.02 -3.66 20.02
C ALA A 6 -10.19 -2.82 18.75
N VAL A 7 -10.57 -3.48 17.63
CA VAL A 7 -10.85 -2.80 16.36
C VAL A 7 -12.00 -1.80 16.50
N LEU A 8 -13.01 -2.09 17.35
CA LEU A 8 -14.11 -1.16 17.61
C LEU A 8 -13.64 0.12 18.31
N ILE A 9 -12.75 0.00 19.30
CA ILE A 9 -12.18 1.16 20.00
C ILE A 9 -11.38 2.02 19.02
N ASP A 10 -10.59 1.39 18.16
CA ASP A 10 -9.81 2.08 17.14
C ASP A 10 -10.72 2.77 16.10
N LEU A 11 -11.80 2.10 15.68
CA LEU A 11 -12.81 2.66 14.77
C LEU A 11 -13.47 3.92 15.38
N LEU A 12 -13.90 3.83 16.64
CA LEU A 12 -14.57 4.94 17.33
C LEU A 12 -13.64 6.12 17.61
N ARG A 13 -12.33 5.89 17.72
CA ARG A 13 -11.31 6.95 17.82
C ARG A 13 -10.95 7.55 16.47
N PHE A 14 -10.87 6.74 15.43
CA PHE A 14 -10.40 7.16 14.11
C PHE A 14 -11.49 7.89 13.31
N LEU A 15 -12.75 7.47 13.40
CA LEU A 15 -13.88 8.10 12.71
C LEU A 15 -13.99 9.63 12.97
N PRO A 16 -14.00 10.12 14.23
CA PRO A 16 -14.08 11.56 14.48
C PRO A 16 -12.85 12.34 14.01
N LEU A 17 -11.67 11.72 13.94
CA LEU A 17 -10.47 12.36 13.41
C LEU A 17 -10.57 12.59 11.89
N VAL A 18 -11.15 11.62 11.16
CA VAL A 18 -11.39 11.76 9.72
C VAL A 18 -12.48 12.81 9.46
N GLU A 19 -13.56 12.82 10.24
CA GLU A 19 -14.61 13.85 10.16
C GLU A 19 -14.07 15.26 10.46
N GLN A 20 -13.24 15.39 11.49
CA GLN A 20 -12.61 16.66 11.84
C GLN A 20 -11.62 17.12 10.77
N ARG A 21 -10.88 16.20 10.15
CA ARG A 21 -9.99 16.53 9.02
C ARG A 21 -10.75 17.02 7.80
N LEU A 22 -11.94 16.46 7.53
CA LEU A 22 -12.79 16.90 6.43
C LEU A 22 -13.40 18.29 6.67
N LEU A 23 -13.74 18.60 7.92
CA LEU A 23 -14.39 19.86 8.32
C LEU A 23 -13.41 20.96 8.75
N GLY A 24 -12.14 20.60 8.99
CA GLY A 24 -11.11 21.49 9.51
C GLY A 24 -10.41 22.29 8.42
N ASN A 25 -9.71 23.35 8.84
CA ASN A 25 -8.92 24.21 7.95
C ASN A 25 -7.55 23.62 7.59
N ASP A 26 -7.19 22.46 8.16
CA ASP A 26 -5.85 21.86 8.04
C ASP A 26 -5.67 21.08 6.72
N ILE A 27 -6.76 20.79 6.01
CA ILE A 27 -6.72 20.10 4.72
C ILE A 27 -7.10 21.08 3.62
N ASP A 28 -6.25 21.15 2.59
CA ASP A 28 -6.62 21.79 1.35
C ASP A 28 -7.52 20.85 0.56
N VAL A 29 -8.82 21.03 0.75
CA VAL A 29 -9.88 20.26 0.10
C VAL A 29 -9.91 20.50 -1.42
N SER A 30 -9.17 21.50 -1.92
CA SER A 30 -8.99 21.71 -3.36
C SER A 30 -7.91 20.81 -3.97
N ASP A 31 -7.00 20.25 -3.17
CA ASP A 31 -5.91 19.38 -3.61
C ASP A 31 -6.36 17.92 -3.74
N THR A 32 -6.31 17.41 -4.96
CA THR A 32 -6.65 16.01 -5.28
C THR A 32 -5.80 15.01 -4.49
N LEU A 33 -4.54 15.30 -4.17
CA LEU A 33 -3.67 14.37 -3.44
C LEU A 33 -4.12 14.20 -1.98
N GLN A 34 -4.44 15.30 -1.30
CA GLN A 34 -4.92 15.23 0.08
C GLN A 34 -6.27 14.52 0.17
N LEU A 35 -7.15 14.75 -0.81
CA LEU A 35 -8.42 14.03 -0.92
C LEU A 35 -8.24 12.53 -1.16
N THR A 36 -7.26 12.11 -1.97
CA THR A 36 -6.99 10.67 -2.18
C THR A 36 -6.50 9.98 -0.90
N HIS A 37 -5.66 10.63 -0.09
CA HIS A 37 -5.26 10.10 1.20
C HIS A 37 -6.44 9.99 2.18
N LEU A 38 -7.32 11.00 2.19
CA LEU A 38 -8.53 10.94 3.02
C LEU A 38 -9.47 9.83 2.56
N ARG A 39 -9.58 9.59 1.24
CA ARG A 39 -10.35 8.48 0.66
C ARG A 39 -9.83 7.12 1.12
N GLN A 40 -8.51 6.91 1.12
CA GLN A 40 -7.89 5.69 1.66
C GLN A 40 -8.19 5.50 3.16
N SER A 41 -8.21 6.59 3.93
CA SER A 41 -8.56 6.56 5.35
C SER A 41 -10.02 6.12 5.57
N VAL A 42 -10.93 6.53 4.68
CA VAL A 42 -12.34 6.12 4.70
C VAL A 42 -12.52 4.66 4.29
N GLU A 43 -11.78 4.17 3.30
CA GLU A 43 -11.77 2.74 2.94
C GLU A 43 -11.28 1.87 4.10
N MET A 44 -10.26 2.33 4.83
CA MET A 44 -9.79 1.67 6.05
C MET A 44 -10.90 1.63 7.12
N LEU A 45 -11.60 2.74 7.36
CA LEU A 45 -12.73 2.80 8.30
C LEU A 45 -13.84 1.80 7.96
N GLU A 46 -14.15 1.62 6.67
CA GLU A 46 -15.13 0.62 6.25
C GLU A 46 -14.69 -0.81 6.50
N SER A 47 -13.43 -1.11 6.21
CA SER A 47 -12.88 -2.44 6.47
C SER A 47 -12.90 -2.77 7.97
N MET A 48 -12.67 -1.76 8.82
CA MET A 48 -12.74 -1.89 10.28
C MET A 48 -14.19 -2.04 10.75
N ALA A 49 -15.13 -1.26 10.20
CA ALA A 49 -16.55 -1.35 10.52
C ALA A 49 -17.12 -2.73 10.17
N ALA A 50 -16.76 -3.29 9.01
CA ALA A 50 -17.16 -4.65 8.59
C ALA A 50 -16.66 -5.74 9.56
N LYS A 51 -15.45 -5.59 10.11
CA LYS A 51 -14.88 -6.52 11.11
C LYS A 51 -15.54 -6.41 12.49
N CYS A 52 -16.20 -5.29 12.79
CA CYS A 52 -16.86 -5.04 14.07
C CYS A 52 -18.35 -5.39 14.07
N GLU A 53 -18.94 -5.81 12.95
CA GLU A 53 -20.38 -6.09 12.84
C GLU A 53 -20.88 -7.16 13.82
N SER A 54 -20.04 -8.15 14.15
CA SER A 54 -20.37 -9.22 15.09
C SER A 54 -20.29 -8.79 16.57
N ALA A 55 -19.69 -7.63 16.86
CA ALA A 55 -19.47 -7.14 18.22
C ALA A 55 -20.37 -5.96 18.62
N LEU A 56 -21.17 -5.44 17.67
CA LEU A 56 -22.02 -4.27 17.83
C LEU A 56 -23.51 -4.64 17.79
N SER A 57 -24.35 -3.82 18.41
CA SER A 57 -25.78 -3.88 18.15
C SER A 57 -26.09 -3.44 16.71
N ALA A 58 -27.16 -3.97 16.12
CA ALA A 58 -27.55 -3.64 14.74
C ALA A 58 -27.80 -2.13 14.55
N GLU A 59 -28.29 -1.45 15.58
CA GLU A 59 -28.51 0.00 15.57
C GLU A 59 -27.21 0.79 15.54
N GLU A 60 -26.24 0.48 16.41
CA GLU A 60 -24.94 1.15 16.47
C GLU A 60 -24.12 0.92 15.19
N ALA A 61 -24.11 -0.31 14.68
CA ALA A 61 -23.46 -0.63 13.42
C ALA A 61 -24.06 0.16 12.25
N SER A 62 -25.39 0.33 12.23
CA SER A 62 -26.08 1.13 11.20
C SER A 62 -25.74 2.63 11.30
N ALA A 63 -25.61 3.16 12.52
CA ALA A 63 -25.26 4.57 12.74
C ALA A 63 -23.83 4.87 12.30
N ILE A 64 -22.88 3.98 12.60
CA ILE A 64 -21.48 4.11 12.19
C ILE A 64 -21.37 4.03 10.66
N ARG A 65 -22.04 3.08 10.00
CA ARG A 65 -22.05 2.98 8.54
C ARG A 65 -22.62 4.24 7.87
N LYS A 66 -23.70 4.80 8.40
CA LYS A 66 -24.28 6.06 7.89
C LYS A 66 -23.30 7.22 7.98
N ARG A 67 -22.52 7.33 9.06
CA ARG A 67 -21.50 8.37 9.19
C ARG A 67 -20.39 8.19 8.17
N ILE A 68 -19.87 6.97 8.03
CA ILE A 68 -18.83 6.66 7.05
C ILE A 68 -19.33 6.92 5.62
N SER A 69 -20.58 6.58 5.30
CA SER A 69 -21.16 6.84 3.98
C SER A 69 -21.29 8.34 3.69
N VAL A 70 -21.70 9.15 4.67
CA VAL A 70 -21.76 10.61 4.51
C VAL A 70 -20.37 11.21 4.27
N VAL A 71 -19.34 10.73 5.01
CA VAL A 71 -17.95 11.17 4.80
C VAL A 71 -17.43 10.76 3.42
N ARG A 72 -17.80 9.58 2.92
CA ARG A 72 -17.47 9.16 1.56
C ARG A 72 -18.14 10.04 0.50
N GLU A 73 -19.45 10.23 0.60
CA GLU A 73 -20.22 10.99 -0.39
C GLU A 73 -19.72 12.44 -0.47
N THR A 74 -19.41 13.04 0.68
CA THR A 74 -18.81 14.38 0.73
C THR A 74 -17.43 14.40 0.07
N LEU A 75 -16.58 13.40 0.30
CA LEU A 75 -15.31 13.25 -0.39
C LEU A 75 -15.44 13.10 -1.91
N ASP A 76 -16.40 12.31 -2.39
CA ASP A 76 -16.62 12.12 -3.83
C ASP A 76 -17.09 13.43 -4.50
N VAL A 77 -17.94 14.21 -3.83
CA VAL A 77 -18.37 15.53 -4.30
C VAL A 77 -17.20 16.52 -4.34
N LEU A 78 -16.31 16.47 -3.35
CA LEU A 78 -15.12 17.32 -3.27
C LEU A 78 -14.08 16.91 -4.32
N ALA A 79 -13.89 15.62 -4.56
CA ALA A 79 -12.98 15.10 -5.58
C ALA A 79 -13.35 15.57 -6.98
N LEU A 80 -14.66 15.65 -7.31
CA LEU A 80 -15.16 16.16 -8.58
C LEU A 80 -14.82 17.65 -8.82
N ARG A 81 -14.59 18.42 -7.76
CA ARG A 81 -14.25 19.85 -7.80
C ARG A 81 -12.77 20.11 -7.52
N SER A 82 -12.02 19.06 -7.19
CA SER A 82 -10.61 19.15 -6.88
C SER A 82 -9.79 19.23 -8.15
N SER A 83 -8.66 19.91 -8.05
CA SER A 83 -7.63 19.89 -9.06
C SER A 83 -6.31 19.58 -8.36
N PRO A 84 -5.35 18.92 -9.01
CA PRO A 84 -4.03 18.75 -8.42
C PRO A 84 -3.47 20.16 -8.17
N ALA A 85 -3.43 20.55 -6.90
CA ALA A 85 -2.91 21.85 -6.53
C ALA A 85 -1.43 21.89 -6.92
N ARG A 86 -0.90 23.08 -7.25
CA ARG A 86 0.55 23.32 -7.32
C ARG A 86 1.14 23.27 -5.91
N SER A 87 1.03 22.11 -5.28
CA SER A 87 1.52 21.82 -3.96
C SER A 87 3.02 21.53 -4.07
N THR A 88 3.81 22.18 -3.22
CA THR A 88 5.23 21.86 -2.95
C THR A 88 5.38 20.54 -2.17
N SER A 89 4.33 19.73 -2.07
CA SER A 89 4.38 18.49 -1.32
C SER A 89 5.41 17.54 -1.92
N GLN A 90 6.19 16.95 -1.02
CA GLN A 90 7.20 15.91 -1.26
C GLN A 90 6.65 14.67 -2.02
N TYR A 91 5.34 14.59 -2.22
CA TYR A 91 4.65 13.47 -2.84
C TYR A 91 4.47 13.63 -4.36
N ARG A 92 4.74 14.80 -4.94
CA ARG A 92 4.67 15.00 -6.40
C ARG A 92 5.73 14.16 -7.12
N ASP A 93 6.95 14.16 -6.59
CA ASP A 93 8.07 13.38 -7.13
C ASP A 93 7.84 11.88 -6.95
N VAL A 94 7.22 11.48 -5.83
CA VAL A 94 6.84 10.08 -5.55
C VAL A 94 5.81 9.56 -6.56
N MET A 95 4.95 10.45 -7.10
CA MET A 95 3.93 10.08 -8.08
C MET A 95 4.38 10.27 -9.54
N LEU A 96 5.64 10.65 -9.79
CA LEU A 96 6.20 10.82 -11.13
C LEU A 96 5.33 11.70 -12.05
N LEU A 97 4.64 12.68 -11.46
CA LEU A 97 3.79 13.59 -12.23
C LEU A 97 4.70 14.45 -13.13
N PRO A 98 4.37 14.62 -14.42
CA PRO A 98 5.22 15.38 -15.34
C PRO A 98 5.52 16.77 -14.77
N GLY A 99 6.79 17.13 -14.76
CA GLY A 99 7.24 18.51 -14.53
C GLY A 99 6.58 19.41 -15.57
N SER A 100 6.20 20.63 -15.18
CA SER A 100 5.61 21.58 -16.12
C SER A 100 6.55 21.83 -17.30
N ASP A 101 6.04 21.74 -18.53
CA ASP A 101 6.70 22.17 -19.78
C ASP A 101 6.97 23.69 -19.87
N THR A 102 6.99 24.40 -18.76
CA THR A 102 7.43 25.79 -18.72
C THR A 102 8.86 25.80 -18.21
N ALA A 103 9.77 26.15 -19.13
CA ALA A 103 11.17 26.58 -19.01
C ALA A 103 11.85 26.33 -17.66
N PRO A 104 13.11 25.83 -17.62
CA PRO A 104 13.83 25.64 -16.37
C PRO A 104 13.84 26.97 -15.61
N GLU A 105 13.01 27.09 -14.58
CA GLU A 105 13.24 28.08 -13.56
C GLU A 105 14.62 27.73 -13.03
N GLU A 106 15.57 28.66 -13.18
CA GLU A 106 16.83 28.65 -12.44
C GLU A 106 16.45 28.67 -10.96
N CYS A 107 16.19 27.48 -10.44
CA CYS A 107 16.05 27.23 -9.04
C CYS A 107 17.45 27.41 -8.48
N ASP A 108 17.77 28.65 -8.09
CA ASP A 108 18.84 29.01 -7.15
C ASP A 108 18.51 28.38 -5.77
N ILE A 109 18.35 27.06 -5.74
CA ILE A 109 18.29 26.30 -4.51
C ILE A 109 19.72 26.24 -4.03
N ASP A 110 20.02 26.98 -2.98
CA ASP A 110 21.32 26.99 -2.29
C ASP A 110 21.49 25.66 -1.53
N TYR A 111 21.67 24.56 -2.27
CA TYR A 111 21.81 23.20 -1.73
C TYR A 111 23.09 23.04 -0.90
N ALA A 112 24.09 23.89 -1.15
CA ALA A 112 25.34 23.93 -0.41
C ALA A 112 25.23 24.65 0.94
N ARG A 113 24.12 25.34 1.23
CA ARG A 113 23.90 26.10 2.46
C ARG A 113 24.01 25.25 3.73
N CYS A 114 23.58 23.99 3.67
CA CYS A 114 23.69 23.04 4.78
C CYS A 114 25.14 22.74 5.19
N LEU A 115 26.10 23.07 4.33
CA LEU A 115 27.54 22.84 4.49
C LEU A 115 28.33 24.15 4.67
N ASN A 116 27.65 25.31 4.83
CA ASN A 116 28.26 26.65 4.93
C ASN A 116 29.23 26.96 3.76
N MET A 117 28.92 26.49 2.56
CA MET A 117 29.69 26.77 1.35
C MET A 117 28.73 27.21 0.25
N SER A 118 29.27 27.85 -0.79
CA SER A 118 28.49 28.22 -1.97
C SER A 118 28.22 27.01 -2.88
N ASN A 119 27.16 27.07 -3.68
CA ASN A 119 26.87 26.04 -4.69
C ASN A 119 28.05 25.82 -5.65
N GLU A 120 28.75 26.89 -6.05
CA GLU A 120 29.95 26.80 -6.91
C GLU A 120 31.10 26.03 -6.23
N GLU A 121 31.32 26.24 -4.93
CA GLU A 121 32.33 25.50 -4.17
C GLU A 121 31.94 24.02 -3.98
N PHE A 122 30.65 23.75 -3.79
CA PHE A 122 30.13 22.39 -3.71
C PHE A 122 30.24 21.67 -5.05
N ASP A 123 29.90 22.33 -6.15
CA ASP A 123 30.01 21.78 -7.50
C ASP A 123 31.46 21.51 -7.86
N ALA A 124 32.38 22.41 -7.50
CA ALA A 124 33.81 22.19 -7.67
C ALA A 124 34.32 20.98 -6.87
N LEU A 125 33.79 20.75 -5.66
CA LEU A 125 34.09 19.55 -4.87
C LEU A 125 33.54 18.27 -5.51
N ILE A 126 32.33 18.33 -6.08
CA ILE A 126 31.74 17.21 -6.81
C ILE A 126 32.55 16.92 -8.08
N GLU A 127 32.98 17.95 -8.81
CA GLU A 127 33.78 17.85 -10.02
C GLU A 127 35.18 17.30 -9.71
N GLU A 128 35.85 17.79 -8.66
CA GLU A 128 37.12 17.24 -8.17
C GLU A 128 36.98 15.77 -7.76
N TRP A 129 35.88 15.41 -7.07
CA TRP A 129 35.61 14.03 -6.69
C TRP A 129 35.28 13.12 -7.89
N ALA A 130 34.64 13.68 -8.93
CA ALA A 130 34.33 12.97 -10.17
C ALA A 130 35.58 12.77 -11.04
N GLU A 131 36.48 13.75 -11.09
CA GLU A 131 37.75 13.66 -11.84
C GLU A 131 38.75 12.68 -11.21
N ASP A 132 38.71 12.49 -9.88
CA ASP A 132 39.59 11.56 -9.14
C ASP A 132 39.35 10.06 -9.47
N ARG A 133 38.32 9.73 -10.26
CA ARG A 133 38.05 8.34 -10.69
C ARG A 133 38.74 7.92 -12.00
N GLU A 134 39.22 8.84 -12.83
CA GLU A 134 39.70 8.49 -14.19
C GLU A 134 41.16 8.86 -14.51
N ARG A 135 41.93 9.48 -13.59
CA ARG A 135 43.31 9.90 -13.89
C ARG A 135 44.37 9.21 -13.02
N PRO A 136 45.43 8.61 -13.61
CA PRO A 136 46.61 8.21 -12.84
C PRO A 136 47.30 9.47 -12.29
N PRO A 137 48.04 9.38 -11.16
CA PRO A 137 48.44 10.53 -10.36
C PRO A 137 49.56 11.29 -11.07
N ALA A 138 49.20 12.30 -11.86
CA ALA A 138 50.15 13.22 -12.46
C ALA A 138 49.87 14.65 -11.96
N THR A 139 50.66 15.04 -10.96
CA THR A 139 51.01 16.44 -10.62
C THR A 139 49.89 17.35 -10.12
N VAL A 140 49.41 17.09 -8.89
CA VAL A 140 48.86 18.18 -8.06
C VAL A 140 50.04 18.87 -7.37
N LYS A 141 50.33 20.13 -7.74
CA LYS A 141 51.31 20.96 -7.02
C LYS A 141 50.80 21.21 -5.60
N PRO A 142 51.55 20.83 -4.55
CA PRO A 142 51.09 21.05 -3.19
C PRO A 142 51.17 22.55 -2.87
N LYS A 143 50.02 23.21 -2.69
CA LYS A 143 49.94 24.49 -1.99
C LYS A 143 50.44 24.24 -0.56
N LYS A 144 51.63 24.75 -0.25
CA LYS A 144 52.18 24.80 1.11
C LYS A 144 51.20 25.54 2.03
N LYS A 145 50.36 24.82 2.77
CA LYS A 145 49.82 25.28 4.05
C LYS A 145 50.73 24.75 5.14
N GLY A 146 51.30 25.69 5.90
CA GLY A 146 52.32 25.40 6.88
C GLY A 146 51.78 24.72 8.15
N ARG A 147 52.78 24.26 8.92
CA ARG A 147 52.77 23.81 10.32
C ARG A 147 52.41 22.34 10.58
N MET A 148 53.47 21.54 10.53
CA MET A 148 53.88 20.53 11.51
C MET A 148 52.97 20.44 12.77
N SER A 149 51.92 19.63 12.70
CA SER A 149 51.50 18.65 13.73
C SER A 149 50.38 17.71 13.24
N SER A 150 50.17 17.58 11.92
CA SER A 150 48.93 17.03 11.33
C SER A 150 49.01 15.57 10.87
N ASP A 151 50.18 14.94 10.82
CA ASP A 151 50.30 13.57 10.26
C ASP A 151 49.57 12.52 11.11
N VAL A 152 49.58 12.65 12.45
CA VAL A 152 48.93 11.67 13.33
C VAL A 152 47.40 11.81 13.30
N ALA A 153 46.90 13.04 13.20
CA ALA A 153 45.47 13.30 13.10
C ALA A 153 44.90 12.87 11.75
N GLU A 154 45.64 13.10 10.67
CA GLU A 154 45.25 12.69 9.32
C GLU A 154 45.26 11.16 9.17
N GLU A 155 46.25 10.48 9.74
CA GLU A 155 46.29 9.02 9.74
C GLU A 155 45.18 8.40 10.60
N GLN A 156 44.86 9.01 11.74
CA GLN A 156 43.73 8.59 12.58
C GLN A 156 42.39 8.76 11.86
N ILE A 157 42.20 9.87 11.12
CA ILE A 157 41.00 10.10 10.30
C ILE A 157 40.89 9.06 9.19
N ARG A 158 42.00 8.70 8.53
CA ARG A 158 42.00 7.63 7.52
C ARG A 158 41.63 6.28 8.11
N ILE A 159 42.18 5.93 9.28
CA ILE A 159 41.86 4.68 9.98
C ILE A 159 40.37 4.64 10.34
N ASP A 160 39.81 5.75 10.83
CA ASP A 160 38.41 5.82 11.23
C ASP A 160 37.45 5.84 10.01
N LEU A 161 37.87 6.43 8.89
CA LEU A 161 37.16 6.32 7.60
C LEU A 161 37.14 4.89 7.06
N VAL A 162 38.25 4.15 7.14
CA VAL A 162 38.31 2.74 6.73
C VAL A 162 37.40 1.89 7.62
N LYS A 163 37.42 2.09 8.94
CA LYS A 163 36.50 1.42 9.87
C LYS A 163 35.04 1.76 9.54
N LEU A 164 34.75 3.03 9.24
CA LEU A 164 33.40 3.44 8.86
C LEU A 164 32.96 2.73 7.57
N ALA A 165 33.80 2.71 6.55
CA ALA A 165 33.52 2.02 5.29
C ALA A 165 33.28 0.52 5.50
N ASP A 166 34.08 -0.15 6.34
CA ASP A 166 33.89 -1.55 6.68
C ASP A 166 32.59 -1.79 7.45
N THR A 167 32.23 -0.92 8.39
CA THR A 167 30.94 -1.03 9.09
C THR A 167 29.75 -0.80 8.16
N MET A 168 29.85 0.14 7.22
CA MET A 168 28.81 0.38 6.21
C MET A 168 28.69 -0.81 5.26
N LYS A 169 29.82 -1.37 4.80
CA LYS A 169 29.85 -2.58 3.98
C LYS A 169 29.23 -3.77 4.71
N SER A 170 29.56 -3.98 5.98
CA SER A 170 28.98 -5.04 6.81
C SER A 170 27.46 -4.88 6.97
N LYS A 171 26.98 -3.66 7.25
CA LYS A 171 25.54 -3.38 7.31
C LYS A 171 24.85 -3.60 5.97
N ALA A 172 25.45 -3.16 4.87
CA ALA A 172 24.91 -3.35 3.52
C ALA A 172 24.80 -4.84 3.15
N LEU A 173 25.82 -5.65 3.49
CA LEU A 173 25.77 -7.10 3.31
C LEU A 173 24.69 -7.74 4.19
N TRP A 174 24.53 -7.29 5.42
CA TRP A 174 23.47 -7.79 6.30
C TRP A 174 22.07 -7.49 5.76
N TYR A 175 21.82 -6.26 5.28
CA TYR A 175 20.54 -5.91 4.66
C TYR A 175 20.29 -6.71 3.39
N ARG A 176 21.32 -6.97 2.58
CA ARG A 176 21.22 -7.84 1.41
C ARG A 176 20.78 -9.25 1.82
N ASP A 177 21.42 -9.84 2.83
CA ASP A 177 21.07 -11.20 3.29
C ASP A 177 19.65 -11.26 3.86
N LEU A 178 19.22 -10.20 4.58
CA LEU A 178 17.86 -10.08 5.07
C LEU A 178 16.84 -10.05 3.91
N LEU A 179 17.08 -9.23 2.88
CA LEU A 179 16.22 -9.14 1.70
C LEU A 179 16.16 -10.45 0.91
N VAL A 180 17.28 -11.16 0.79
CA VAL A 180 17.31 -12.48 0.15
C VAL A 180 16.47 -13.48 0.94
N LYS A 181 16.60 -13.49 2.26
CA LYS A 181 15.82 -14.39 3.13
C LYS A 181 14.32 -14.08 3.08
N ASP A 182 13.95 -12.81 3.05
CA ASP A 182 12.55 -12.39 2.94
C ASP A 182 11.96 -12.77 1.57
N ASN A 183 12.71 -12.63 0.48
CA ASN A 183 12.29 -13.13 -0.84
C ASN A 183 12.12 -14.64 -0.87
N GLU A 184 13.01 -15.39 -0.20
CA GLU A 184 12.87 -16.85 -0.10
C GLU A 184 11.62 -17.23 0.69
N ALA A 185 11.32 -16.51 1.80
CA ALA A 185 10.10 -16.71 2.57
C ALA A 185 8.84 -16.40 1.75
N LEU A 186 8.83 -15.25 1.05
CA LEU A 186 7.73 -14.85 0.18
C LEU A 186 7.48 -15.89 -0.93
N SER A 187 8.54 -16.41 -1.57
CA SER A 187 8.39 -17.43 -2.61
C SER A 187 7.76 -18.73 -2.10
N LYS A 188 8.11 -19.15 -0.87
CA LYS A 188 7.48 -20.30 -0.20
C LYS A 188 5.99 -20.03 0.10
N TYR A 189 5.67 -18.86 0.63
CA TYR A 189 4.27 -18.49 0.89
C TYR A 189 3.44 -18.42 -0.38
N THR A 190 3.97 -17.89 -1.49
CA THR A 190 3.26 -17.90 -2.78
C THR A 190 3.02 -19.32 -3.30
N ALA A 191 3.99 -20.22 -3.15
CA ALA A 191 3.83 -21.62 -3.57
C ALA A 191 2.79 -22.37 -2.71
N GLU A 192 2.69 -22.03 -1.41
CA GLU A 192 1.65 -22.58 -0.54
C GLU A 192 0.26 -22.02 -0.87
N GLN A 193 0.16 -20.72 -1.15
CA GLN A 193 -1.09 -20.09 -1.58
C GLN A 193 -1.59 -20.63 -2.92
N GLU A 194 -0.69 -20.91 -3.87
CA GLU A 194 -1.05 -21.53 -5.15
C GLU A 194 -1.67 -22.92 -4.94
N LYS A 195 -1.08 -23.75 -4.05
CA LYS A 195 -1.65 -25.06 -3.69
C LYS A 195 -3.00 -24.95 -2.98
N GLN A 196 -3.17 -23.96 -2.11
CA GLN A 196 -4.45 -23.70 -1.45
C GLN A 196 -5.52 -23.24 -2.44
N LEU A 197 -5.13 -22.42 -3.43
CA LEU A 197 -6.03 -21.98 -4.49
C LEU A 197 -6.49 -23.17 -5.32
N ASP A 198 -5.58 -24.07 -5.71
CA ASP A 198 -5.90 -25.25 -6.52
C ASP A 198 -6.81 -26.24 -5.79
N THR A 199 -6.65 -26.38 -4.46
CA THR A 199 -7.56 -27.18 -3.65
C THR A 199 -8.94 -26.55 -3.51
N VAL A 200 -9.04 -25.23 -3.35
CA VAL A 200 -10.33 -24.53 -3.29
C VAL A 200 -11.05 -24.55 -4.63
N THR A 201 -10.34 -24.36 -5.76
CA THR A 201 -10.94 -24.44 -7.10
C THR A 201 -11.41 -25.86 -7.40
N HIS A 202 -10.66 -26.89 -7.02
CA HIS A 202 -11.09 -28.27 -7.17
C HIS A 202 -12.34 -28.59 -6.33
N ALA A 203 -12.38 -28.15 -5.06
CA ALA A 203 -13.56 -28.32 -4.21
C ALA A 203 -14.78 -27.55 -4.75
N ALA A 204 -14.58 -26.35 -5.30
CA ALA A 204 -15.65 -25.57 -5.93
C ALA A 204 -16.20 -26.25 -7.19
N ASN A 205 -15.34 -26.85 -8.02
CA ASN A 205 -15.75 -27.63 -9.18
C ASN A 205 -16.53 -28.90 -8.78
N GLU A 206 -16.09 -29.60 -7.74
CA GLU A 206 -16.83 -30.74 -7.18
C GLU A 206 -18.20 -30.31 -6.63
N ALA A 207 -18.28 -29.20 -5.90
CA ALA A 207 -19.54 -28.66 -5.41
C ALA A 207 -20.49 -28.26 -6.56
N ALA A 208 -19.96 -27.66 -7.63
CA ALA A 208 -20.75 -27.29 -8.81
C ALA A 208 -21.29 -28.50 -9.56
N THR A 209 -20.49 -29.57 -9.68
CA THR A 209 -20.94 -30.83 -10.30
C THR A 209 -21.98 -31.55 -9.44
N LEU A 210 -21.81 -31.59 -8.12
CA LEU A 210 -22.80 -32.11 -7.17
C LEU A 210 -24.12 -31.32 -7.19
N ALA A 211 -24.07 -29.99 -7.29
CA ALA A 211 -25.27 -29.16 -7.42
C ALA A 211 -26.01 -29.45 -8.73
N LYS A 212 -25.27 -29.70 -9.82
CA LYS A 212 -25.84 -30.04 -11.13
C LYS A 212 -26.50 -31.43 -11.12
N THR A 213 -25.86 -32.43 -10.51
CA THR A 213 -26.43 -33.78 -10.38
C THR A 213 -27.61 -33.81 -9.41
N ALA A 214 -27.56 -33.07 -8.30
CA ALA A 214 -28.70 -32.93 -7.37
C ALA A 214 -29.93 -32.31 -8.05
N ARG A 215 -29.74 -31.27 -8.89
CA ARG A 215 -30.82 -30.68 -9.69
C ARG A 215 -31.43 -31.68 -10.69
N LEU A 216 -30.61 -32.54 -11.28
CA LEU A 216 -31.04 -33.55 -12.25
C LEU A 216 -31.84 -34.66 -11.55
N SER A 217 -31.35 -35.13 -10.40
CA SER A 217 -32.02 -36.12 -9.54
C SER A 217 -33.39 -35.62 -9.04
N LEU A 218 -33.49 -34.36 -8.60
CA LEU A 218 -34.74 -33.78 -8.12
C LEU A 218 -35.78 -33.64 -9.25
N ARG A 219 -35.35 -33.31 -10.47
CA ARG A 219 -36.25 -33.32 -11.63
C ARG A 219 -36.76 -34.72 -11.96
N GLN A 220 -35.91 -35.74 -11.88
CA GLN A 220 -36.32 -37.13 -12.09
C GLN A 220 -37.31 -37.62 -11.03
N SER A 221 -37.11 -37.28 -9.75
CA SER A 221 -38.06 -37.66 -8.70
C SER A 221 -39.42 -36.99 -8.89
N LEU A 222 -39.46 -35.73 -9.30
CA LEU A 222 -40.70 -35.02 -9.67
C LEU A 222 -41.45 -35.70 -10.82
N PHE A 223 -40.74 -36.10 -11.88
CA PHE A 223 -41.35 -36.82 -13.00
C PHE A 223 -41.90 -38.18 -12.57
N MET A 224 -41.18 -38.92 -11.72
CA MET A 224 -41.62 -40.21 -11.21
C MET A 224 -42.91 -40.06 -10.38
N ILE A 225 -42.97 -39.09 -9.48
CA ILE A 225 -44.16 -38.79 -8.67
C ILE A 225 -45.35 -38.41 -9.56
N ALA A 226 -45.13 -37.53 -10.55
CA ALA A 226 -46.18 -37.11 -11.47
C ALA A 226 -46.72 -38.30 -12.30
N SER A 227 -45.84 -39.17 -12.82
CA SER A 227 -46.26 -40.35 -13.56
C SER A 227 -47.06 -41.34 -12.70
N LEU A 228 -46.67 -41.50 -11.44
CA LEU A 228 -47.34 -42.41 -10.51
C LEU A 228 -48.73 -41.89 -10.14
N PHE A 229 -48.86 -40.57 -9.94
CA PHE A 229 -50.16 -39.93 -9.72
C PHE A 229 -51.09 -40.10 -10.92
N VAL A 230 -50.60 -39.86 -12.14
CA VAL A 230 -51.39 -40.05 -13.37
C VAL A 230 -51.82 -41.51 -13.54
N ALA A 231 -50.93 -42.47 -13.26
CA ALA A 231 -51.26 -43.90 -13.32
C ALA A 231 -52.33 -44.29 -12.31
N VAL A 232 -52.28 -43.77 -11.09
CA VAL A 232 -53.29 -44.01 -10.05
C VAL A 232 -54.64 -43.43 -10.43
N VAL A 233 -54.67 -42.19 -10.94
CA VAL A 233 -55.91 -41.54 -11.42
C VAL A 233 -56.50 -42.31 -12.60
N PHE A 234 -55.66 -42.77 -13.52
CA PHE A 234 -56.10 -43.57 -14.67
C PHE A 234 -56.68 -44.92 -14.23
N MET A 235 -56.02 -45.62 -13.30
CA MET A 235 -56.55 -46.86 -12.71
C MET A 235 -57.90 -46.64 -12.01
N MET A 236 -58.05 -45.57 -11.25
CA MET A 236 -59.32 -45.20 -10.62
C MET A 236 -60.43 -44.93 -11.66
N MET A 237 -60.12 -44.21 -12.74
CA MET A 237 -61.06 -43.97 -13.84
C MET A 237 -61.51 -45.27 -14.51
N VAL A 238 -60.57 -46.18 -14.81
CA VAL A 238 -60.91 -47.49 -15.37
C VAL A 238 -61.81 -48.27 -14.42
N PHE A 239 -61.48 -48.32 -13.12
CA PHE A 239 -62.25 -49.04 -12.11
C PHE A 239 -63.68 -48.50 -11.93
N ILE A 240 -63.91 -47.21 -12.17
CA ILE A 240 -65.26 -46.62 -12.10
C ILE A 240 -66.07 -46.93 -13.37
N ILE A 241 -65.41 -47.08 -14.53
CA ILE A 241 -66.06 -47.31 -15.82
C ILE A 241 -66.38 -48.80 -16.04
N THR A 242 -65.53 -49.71 -15.56
CA THR A 242 -65.76 -51.18 -15.56
C THR A 242 -66.66 -51.62 -14.42
#